data_AF-S7PV55-F1
#
_entry.id   AF-S7PV55-F1
#
_cell.length_a   1.000
_cell.length_b   1.000
_cell.length_c   1.000
_cell.angle_alpha   90.00
_cell.angle_beta   90.00
_cell.angle_gamma   90.00
#
_symmetry.space_group_name_H-M   'P 1'
#
loop_
_entity.id
_entity.type
_entity.pdbx_description
1 polymer ?
#
loop_
_entity_poly.entity_id
_entity_poly.type
_entity_poly.pdbx_seq_one_letter_code
_entity_poly.pdbx_strand_id
1 'polypeptide(L)'
;IIIALNLLGEVDRYHWLLFVADPESERGAGTKIHVTDRPLATRPEDLWHFEHQPYTINSSQSVCAAAVIGKLPAGKTVSDLISIVDTIPLNEVPAAEKPKETKFSCRLWVREASARRKVSRLFRC
;
A
#
# COMPACT_ATOMS: atom_id res chain seq x y z
N ILE A 1 0.22 8.43 8.19
CA ILE A 1 0.37 7.36 7.18
C ILE A 1 0.88 6.14 7.90
N ILE A 2 0.16 5.04 7.77
CA ILE A 2 0.41 3.77 8.42
C ILE A 2 0.74 2.75 7.32
N ILE A 3 1.76 1.94 7.54
CA ILE A 3 1.94 0.68 6.81
C ILE A 3 1.30 -0.43 7.64
N ALA A 4 0.54 -1.32 7.00
CA ALA A 4 -0.06 -2.46 7.68
C ALA A 4 0.06 -3.74 6.87
N LEU A 5 0.00 -4.86 7.57
CA LEU A 5 -0.03 -6.21 7.04
C LEU A 5 -1.39 -6.84 7.37
N ASN A 6 -2.08 -7.31 6.33
CA ASN A 6 -3.35 -8.01 6.45
C ASN A 6 -3.18 -9.52 6.20
N LEU A 7 -3.90 -10.33 6.96
CA LEU A 7 -4.14 -11.75 6.70
C LEU A 7 -5.31 -11.90 5.72
N LEU A 8 -5.15 -12.71 4.68
CA LEU A 8 -6.22 -12.94 3.69
C LEU A 8 -7.07 -14.20 3.98
N GLY A 9 -6.97 -14.76 5.20
CA GLY A 9 -7.75 -15.93 5.62
C GLY A 9 -7.26 -17.27 5.06
N GLU A 10 -6.37 -17.26 4.06
CA GLU A 10 -5.62 -18.42 3.59
C GLU A 10 -4.29 -18.54 4.33
N VAL A 11 -3.82 -19.77 4.57
CA VAL A 11 -2.52 -20.03 5.20
C VAL A 11 -1.42 -19.37 4.35
N ASP A 12 -0.56 -18.61 5.02
CA ASP A 12 0.58 -17.89 4.43
C ASP A 12 0.25 -16.84 3.36
N ARG A 13 -1.01 -16.40 3.25
CA ARG A 13 -1.39 -15.34 2.31
C ARG A 13 -1.59 -14.01 3.04
N TYR A 14 -0.66 -13.08 2.77
CA TYR A 14 -0.62 -11.76 3.39
C TYR A 14 -0.72 -10.66 2.35
N HIS A 15 -1.19 -9.49 2.79
CA HIS A 15 -1.31 -8.32 1.94
C HIS A 15 -0.79 -7.06 2.62
N TRP A 16 0.16 -6.38 1.97
CA TRP A 16 0.66 -5.09 2.44
C TRP A 16 -0.25 -3.96 1.98
N LEU A 17 -0.53 -3.01 2.86
CA LEU A 17 -1.28 -1.81 2.53
C LEU A 17 -0.65 -0.57 3.16
N LEU A 18 -0.94 0.57 2.55
CA LEU A 18 -0.83 1.89 3.16
C LEU A 18 -2.22 2.33 3.64
N PHE A 19 -2.25 2.98 4.78
CA PHE A 19 -3.45 3.58 5.33
C PHE A 19 -3.20 5.04 5.69
N VAL A 20 -4.07 5.93 5.23
CA VAL A 20 -4.08 7.33 5.62
C VAL A 20 -5.32 7.56 6.47
N ALA A 21 -5.10 7.77 7.77
CA ALA A 21 -6.16 8.10 8.71
C ALA A 21 -6.81 9.43 8.32
N ASP A 22 -8.13 9.49 8.44
CA ASP A 22 -8.87 10.74 8.46
C ASP A 22 -8.61 11.43 9.81
N PRO A 23 -8.03 12.65 9.83
CA PRO A 23 -7.71 13.34 11.08
C PRO A 23 -8.93 13.65 11.94
N GLU A 24 -10.11 13.75 11.34
CA GLU A 24 -11.36 14.05 12.06
C GLU A 24 -12.05 12.78 12.59
N SER A 25 -11.54 11.59 12.26
CA SER A 25 -12.17 10.34 12.62
C SER A 25 -11.72 9.82 13.99
N GLU A 26 -12.64 9.78 14.94
CA GLU A 26 -12.44 9.12 16.24
C GLU A 26 -12.45 7.59 16.17
N ARG A 27 -12.97 7.00 15.07
CA ARG A 27 -13.15 5.54 14.93
C ARG A 27 -12.10 4.85 14.05
N GLY A 28 -11.02 5.55 13.71
CA GLY A 28 -9.97 5.03 12.84
C GLY A 28 -10.40 4.82 11.38
N ALA A 29 -11.36 5.61 10.89
CA ALA A 29 -11.68 5.72 9.47
C ALA A 29 -10.55 6.43 8.70
N GLY A 30 -10.50 6.16 7.41
CA GLY A 30 -9.52 6.73 6.50
C GLY A 30 -9.56 6.05 5.15
N THR A 31 -8.44 6.11 4.44
CA THR A 31 -8.29 5.51 3.11
C THR A 31 -7.26 4.39 3.14
N LYS A 32 -7.66 3.21 2.68
CA LYS A 32 -6.76 2.10 2.37
C LYS A 32 -6.26 2.25 0.94
N ILE A 33 -4.97 2.03 0.75
CA ILE A 33 -4.26 2.12 -0.54
C ILE A 33 -3.37 0.88 -0.65
N HIS A 34 -3.57 0.05 -1.68
CA HIS A 34 -2.84 -1.23 -1.83
C HIS A 34 -2.76 -1.68 -3.29
N VAL A 35 -2.09 -2.81 -3.54
CA VAL A 35 -2.13 -3.48 -4.84
C VAL A 35 -2.61 -4.91 -4.72
N THR A 36 -3.77 -5.24 -5.26
CA THR A 36 -4.32 -6.59 -5.17
C THR A 36 -3.95 -7.45 -6.38
N ASP A 37 -3.72 -8.74 -6.14
CA ASP A 37 -3.62 -9.72 -7.22
C ASP A 37 -5.03 -10.11 -7.74
N ARG A 38 -5.15 -10.41 -9.03
CA ARG A 38 -6.31 -11.12 -9.61
C ARG A 38 -5.85 -12.53 -10.01
N PRO A 39 -6.13 -13.54 -9.17
CA PRO A 39 -5.71 -14.92 -9.42
C PRO A 39 -6.22 -15.51 -10.75
N LEU A 40 -7.31 -14.98 -11.30
CA LEU A 40 -7.95 -15.44 -12.53
C LEU A 40 -7.60 -14.61 -13.77
N ALA A 41 -6.57 -13.75 -13.69
CA ALA A 41 -6.15 -12.96 -14.84
C ALA A 41 -5.60 -13.85 -15.96
N THR A 42 -6.07 -13.65 -17.19
CA THR A 42 -5.62 -14.41 -18.37
C THR A 42 -4.38 -13.83 -19.01
N ARG A 43 -4.01 -12.60 -18.67
CA ARG A 43 -2.85 -11.89 -19.21
C ARG A 43 -1.91 -11.44 -18.08
N PRO A 44 -0.59 -11.58 -18.22
CA PRO A 44 0.37 -11.21 -17.16
C PRO A 44 0.26 -9.74 -16.70
N GLU A 45 -0.07 -8.82 -17.60
CA GLU A 45 -0.26 -7.39 -17.28
C GLU A 45 -1.48 -7.11 -16.39
N ASP A 46 -2.42 -8.05 -16.33
CA ASP A 46 -3.65 -7.97 -15.52
C ASP A 46 -3.52 -8.74 -14.20
N LEU A 47 -2.32 -9.18 -13.80
CA LEU A 47 -2.16 -9.95 -12.56
C LEU A 47 -2.27 -9.07 -11.31
N TRP A 48 -1.78 -7.84 -11.35
CA TRP A 48 -1.78 -6.91 -10.22
C TRP A 48 -2.46 -5.58 -10.57
N HIS A 49 -3.17 -5.02 -9.59
CA HIS A 49 -3.99 -3.82 -9.77
C HIS A 49 -3.81 -2.91 -8.59
N PHE A 50 -3.72 -1.62 -8.86
CA PHE A 50 -3.76 -0.61 -7.84
C PHE A 50 -5.20 -0.31 -7.45
N GLU A 51 -5.46 -0.23 -6.15
CA GLU A 51 -6.77 0.10 -5.60
C GLU A 51 -6.65 1.01 -4.39
N HIS A 52 -7.65 1.87 -4.22
CA HIS A 52 -7.85 2.62 -3.00
C HIS A 52 -9.34 2.70 -2.66
N GLN A 53 -9.66 2.64 -1.38
CA GLN A 53 -11.05 2.65 -0.92
C GLN A 53 -11.18 3.17 0.52
N PRO A 54 -12.36 3.68 0.92
CA PRO A 54 -12.67 3.94 2.32
C PRO A 54 -12.43 2.70 3.18
N TYR A 55 -11.87 2.90 4.37
CA TYR A 55 -11.50 1.81 5.26
C TYR A 55 -11.49 2.24 6.72
N THR A 56 -11.91 1.36 7.61
CA THR A 56 -11.84 1.57 9.06
C THR A 56 -10.87 0.56 9.66
N ILE A 57 -9.70 1.03 10.09
CA ILE A 57 -8.63 0.14 10.54
C ILE A 57 -8.99 -0.56 11.86
N ASN A 58 -9.72 0.11 12.75
CA ASN A 58 -10.10 -0.41 14.07
C ASN A 58 -11.11 -1.56 14.01
N SER A 59 -11.91 -1.65 12.95
CA SER A 59 -12.88 -2.74 12.76
C SER A 59 -12.32 -3.89 11.92
N SER A 60 -11.08 -3.79 11.45
CA SER A 60 -10.49 -4.84 10.62
C SER A 60 -10.01 -6.01 11.47
N GLN A 61 -10.62 -7.17 11.23
CA GLN A 61 -10.18 -8.45 11.80
C GLN A 61 -8.95 -9.03 11.10
N SER A 62 -8.56 -8.48 9.95
CA SER A 62 -7.45 -8.97 9.13
C SER A 62 -6.09 -8.33 9.42
N VAL A 63 -6.05 -7.16 10.07
CA VAL A 63 -4.79 -6.44 10.31
C VAL A 63 -4.05 -7.14 11.44
N CYS A 64 -2.89 -7.71 11.15
CA CYS A 64 -2.06 -8.41 12.14
C CYS A 64 -0.86 -7.59 12.61
N ALA A 65 -0.41 -6.63 11.81
CA ALA A 65 0.65 -5.68 12.19
C ALA A 65 0.42 -4.32 11.52
N ALA A 66 0.76 -3.25 12.23
CA ALA A 66 0.70 -1.90 11.72
C ALA A 66 1.79 -1.02 12.35
N ALA A 67 2.33 -0.09 11.58
CA ALA A 67 3.29 0.89 12.05
C ALA A 67 3.05 2.25 11.41
N VAL A 68 3.18 3.32 12.19
CA VAL A 68 3.20 4.69 11.65
C VAL A 68 4.54 4.90 10.96
N ILE A 69 4.50 5.29 9.68
CA ILE A 69 5.69 5.55 8.87
C ILE A 69 5.82 7.01 8.43
N GLY A 70 4.86 7.85 8.81
CA GLY A 70 4.93 9.29 8.58
C GLY A 70 3.56 9.96 8.61
N LYS A 71 3.49 11.16 8.06
CA LYS A 71 2.28 12.00 8.03
C LYS A 71 2.20 12.79 6.73
N LEU A 72 0.99 13.11 6.30
CA LEU A 72 0.83 14.06 5.19
C LEU A 72 1.32 15.44 5.67
N PRO A 73 2.18 16.13 4.90
CA PRO A 73 2.55 17.51 5.17
C PRO A 73 1.34 18.43 5.13
N ALA A 74 1.46 19.61 5.74
CA ALA A 74 0.45 20.65 5.64
C ALA A 74 0.13 20.98 4.17
N GLY A 75 -1.15 21.10 3.84
CA GLY A 75 -1.64 21.37 2.49
C GLY A 75 -1.57 20.17 1.53
N LYS A 76 -1.21 18.97 2.01
CA LYS A 76 -1.26 17.73 1.22
C LYS A 76 -2.41 16.83 1.62
N THR A 77 -3.00 16.20 0.62
CA THR A 77 -4.18 15.34 0.74
C THR A 77 -3.82 13.88 0.49
N VAL A 78 -4.74 12.98 0.82
CA VAL A 78 -4.61 11.56 0.45
C VAL A 78 -4.55 11.38 -1.07
N SER A 79 -5.25 12.21 -1.84
CA SER A 79 -5.23 12.17 -3.31
C SER A 79 -3.87 12.51 -3.89
N ASP A 80 -3.10 13.41 -3.26
CA ASP A 80 -1.71 13.66 -3.64
C ASP A 80 -0.85 12.40 -3.50
N LEU A 81 -1.00 11.67 -2.39
CA LEU A 81 -0.28 10.42 -2.16
C LEU A 81 -0.69 9.36 -3.18
N ILE A 82 -2.00 9.15 -3.38
CA ILE A 82 -2.55 8.21 -4.37
C ILE A 82 -1.96 8.48 -5.75
N SER A 83 -1.99 9.73 -6.21
CA SER A 83 -1.44 10.13 -7.52
C SER A 83 0.05 9.82 -7.67
N ILE A 84 0.83 9.81 -6.58
CA ILE A 84 2.25 9.46 -6.62
C ILE A 84 2.46 7.94 -6.69
N VAL A 85 1.69 7.17 -5.91
CA VAL A 85 1.89 5.71 -5.81
C VAL A 85 1.20 4.94 -6.93
N ASP A 86 0.16 5.50 -7.55
CA ASP A 86 -0.51 4.94 -8.73
C ASP A 86 0.42 4.90 -9.95
N THR A 87 1.39 5.81 -10.03
CA THR A 87 2.41 5.81 -11.10
C THR A 87 3.53 4.79 -10.89
N ILE A 88 3.40 3.85 -9.94
CA ILE A 88 4.34 2.73 -9.75
C ILE A 88 3.99 1.63 -10.75
N PRO A 89 4.93 1.21 -11.64
CA PRO A 89 4.69 0.10 -12.53
C PRO A 89 4.30 -1.17 -11.77
N LEU A 90 3.23 -1.82 -12.22
CA LEU A 90 2.76 -3.10 -11.70
C LEU A 90 3.28 -4.23 -12.59
N ASN A 91 3.32 -5.45 -12.05
CA ASN A 91 3.77 -6.66 -12.75
C ASN A 91 5.26 -6.67 -13.16
N GLU A 92 6.03 -5.66 -12.79
CA GLU A 92 7.44 -5.52 -13.12
C GLU A 92 8.30 -5.39 -11.86
N VAL A 93 9.39 -6.17 -11.77
CA VAL A 93 10.37 -6.01 -10.69
C VAL A 93 11.37 -4.91 -11.07
N PRO A 94 11.46 -3.79 -10.31
CA PRO A 94 12.45 -2.75 -10.57
C PRO A 94 13.87 -3.33 -10.58
N ALA A 95 14.75 -2.82 -11.46
CA ALA A 95 16.08 -3.38 -11.65
C ALA A 95 16.91 -3.49 -10.35
N ALA A 96 16.75 -2.53 -9.44
CA ALA A 96 17.43 -2.51 -8.15
C ALA A 96 16.98 -3.64 -7.19
N GLU A 97 15.78 -4.20 -7.39
CA GLU A 97 15.20 -5.23 -6.52
C GLU A 97 15.29 -6.64 -7.14
N LYS A 98 15.62 -6.77 -8.44
CA LYS A 98 15.82 -8.06 -9.13
C LYS A 98 16.78 -9.04 -8.43
N PRO A 99 17.85 -8.60 -7.72
CA PRO A 99 18.69 -9.53 -6.97
C PRO A 99 18.01 -10.16 -5.74
N LYS A 100 16.91 -9.58 -5.25
CA LYS A 100 16.23 -9.97 -4.00
C LYS A 100 14.84 -10.56 -4.24
N GLU A 101 14.18 -10.15 -5.30
CA GLU A 101 12.80 -10.52 -5.63
C GLU A 101 12.74 -11.03 -7.07
N THR A 102 12.17 -12.22 -7.27
CA THR A 102 12.06 -12.84 -8.61
C THR A 102 10.75 -12.50 -9.32
N LYS A 103 9.75 -12.02 -8.57
CA LYS A 103 8.42 -11.67 -9.09
C LYS A 103 7.87 -10.43 -8.39
N PHE A 104 6.99 -9.72 -9.09
CA PHE A 104 6.26 -8.60 -8.48
C PHE A 104 5.34 -9.10 -7.34
N SER A 105 5.21 -8.29 -6.30
CA SER A 105 4.34 -8.55 -5.17
C SER A 105 3.88 -7.25 -4.50
N CYS A 106 2.82 -7.30 -3.69
CA CYS A 106 2.40 -6.14 -2.88
C CYS A 106 3.47 -5.66 -1.90
N ARG A 107 4.35 -6.56 -1.44
CA ARG A 107 5.53 -6.22 -0.63
C ARG A 107 6.51 -5.36 -1.41
N LEU A 108 6.79 -5.72 -2.66
CA LEU A 108 7.66 -4.94 -3.53
C LEU A 108 7.06 -3.56 -3.83
N TRP A 109 5.76 -3.52 -4.11
CA TRP A 109 5.05 -2.26 -4.33
C TRP A 109 5.10 -1.33 -3.11
N VAL A 110 4.84 -1.81 -1.89
CA VAL A 110 4.87 -0.95 -0.70
C VAL A 110 6.28 -0.43 -0.40
N ARG A 111 7.32 -1.21 -0.72
CA ARG A 111 8.72 -0.78 -0.62
C ARG A 111 9.05 0.31 -1.63
N GLU A 112 8.63 0.14 -2.89
CA GLU A 112 8.81 1.15 -3.93
C GLU A 112 8.05 2.45 -3.58
N ALA A 113 6.81 2.32 -3.09
CA ALA A 113 6.03 3.44 -2.58
C ALA A 113 6.76 4.16 -1.44
N SER A 114 7.42 3.42 -0.55
CA SER A 114 8.26 3.94 0.54
C SER A 114 9.52 4.64 0.06
N ALA A 115 10.14 4.13 -1.02
CA ALA A 115 11.41 4.62 -1.54
C ALA A 115 11.29 5.87 -2.41
N ARG A 116 10.13 6.10 -3.04
CA ARG A 116 9.94 7.24 -3.95
C ARG A 116 10.23 8.57 -3.28
N ARG A 117 11.13 9.38 -3.86
CA ARG A 117 11.59 10.68 -3.30
C ARG A 117 10.46 11.65 -2.94
N LYS A 118 9.35 11.63 -3.66
CA LYS A 118 8.17 12.47 -3.35
C LYS A 118 7.43 11.95 -2.11
N VAL A 119 7.36 10.64 -1.93
CA VAL A 119 6.71 9.98 -0.79
C VAL A 119 7.62 9.93 0.44
N SER A 120 8.94 9.80 0.27
CA SER A 120 9.90 9.84 1.37
C SER A 120 9.92 11.18 2.12
N ARG A 121 9.41 12.26 1.50
CA ARG A 121 9.17 13.54 2.18
C ARG A 121 7.92 13.50 3.08
N LEU A 122 6.98 12.59 2.80
CA LEU A 122 5.77 12.31 3.60
C LEU A 122 6.08 11.29 4.71
N PHE A 123 7.05 10.39 4.47
CA PHE A 123 7.55 9.42 5.44
C PHE A 123 8.64 10.00 6.33
N ARG A 124 8.23 10.81 7.31
CA ARG A 124 9.10 11.28 8.40
C ARG A 124 8.38 11.01 9.72
N CYS A 125 8.94 10.10 10.50
CA CYS A 125 8.58 9.89 11.90
C CYS A 125 9.32 10.91 12.77
#